data_AF-A0A923EHF3-F1
#
_entry.id   AF-A0A923EHF3-F1
#
_cell.length_a   1.000
_cell.length_b   1.000
_cell.length_c   1.000
_cell.angle_alpha   90.00
_cell.angle_beta   90.00
_cell.angle_gamma   90.00
#
_symmetry.space_group_name_H-M   'P 1'
#
loop_
_entity.id
_entity.type
_entity.pdbx_description
1 polymer ?
#
loop_
_entity_poly.entity_id
_entity_poly.type
_entity_poly.pdbx_seq_one_letter_code
_entity_poly.pdbx_strand_id
1 'polypeptide(L)'
;MSYFDDTGKHIRPELLNEEAKKAADKFVVKRPNGRTDEYRSIKNSQLRRFFNEFKGLERRLAQQPGGPEEAFRSVKPMVKMANAKVVYAQARKVVPQAFVTWLQDHVQAIDSARDFKAFLLHFEAVVGFCYGLNPKD
;
A
#
# COMPACT_ATOMS: atom_id res chain seq x y z
N MET A 1 2.09 2.04 -13.90
CA MET A 1 1.71 3.24 -13.11
C MET A 1 2.97 4.06 -12.87
N SER A 2 2.92 5.39 -12.93
CA SER A 2 4.03 6.27 -12.54
C SER A 2 3.73 6.96 -11.21
N TYR A 3 4.72 7.01 -10.32
CA TYR A 3 4.66 7.71 -9.03
C TYR A 3 5.00 9.21 -9.14
N PHE A 4 5.73 9.59 -10.18
CA PHE A 4 6.26 10.93 -10.37
C PHE A 4 5.57 11.63 -11.52
N ASP A 5 5.57 12.97 -11.46
CA ASP A 5 5.07 13.83 -12.53
C ASP A 5 5.82 13.60 -13.85
N ASP A 6 5.40 14.27 -14.91
CA ASP A 6 5.99 14.12 -16.25
C ASP A 6 7.47 14.54 -16.29
N THR A 7 7.92 15.35 -15.33
CA THR A 7 9.34 15.73 -15.19
C THR A 7 10.16 14.66 -14.47
N GLY A 8 9.50 13.70 -13.82
CA GLY A 8 10.11 12.69 -12.99
C GLY A 8 10.78 13.28 -11.76
N LYS A 9 10.49 14.52 -11.33
CA LYS A 9 11.16 15.17 -10.18
C LYS A 9 10.30 15.17 -8.92
N HIS A 10 9.01 15.41 -9.05
CA HIS A 10 8.11 15.49 -7.90
C HIS A 10 7.13 14.31 -7.91
N ILE A 11 6.75 13.89 -6.70
CA ILE A 11 5.67 12.92 -6.56
C ILE A 11 4.38 13.56 -7.07
N ARG A 12 3.56 12.78 -7.77
CA ARG A 12 2.26 13.26 -8.25
C ARG A 12 1.36 13.60 -7.05
N PRO A 13 0.83 14.84 -6.93
CA PRO A 13 -0.09 15.18 -5.85
C PRO A 13 -1.32 14.27 -5.82
N GLU A 14 -1.83 13.88 -6.99
CA GLU A 14 -3.04 13.06 -7.10
C GLU A 14 -2.84 11.66 -6.51
N LEU A 15 -1.61 11.17 -6.51
CA LEU A 15 -1.26 9.91 -5.87
C LEU A 15 -1.58 9.97 -4.37
N LEU A 16 -1.28 11.08 -3.70
CA LEU A 16 -1.45 11.20 -2.25
C LEU A 16 -2.86 11.64 -1.82
N ASN A 17 -3.72 12.00 -2.77
CA ASN A 17 -5.08 12.45 -2.48
C ASN A 17 -6.12 11.62 -3.26
N GLU A 18 -6.41 11.96 -4.51
CA GLU A 18 -7.50 11.39 -5.29
C GLU A 18 -7.35 9.89 -5.53
N GLU A 19 -6.15 9.42 -5.89
CA GLU A 19 -5.89 7.99 -6.10
C GLU A 19 -5.93 7.22 -4.79
N ALA A 20 -5.39 7.80 -3.70
CA ALA A 20 -5.41 7.20 -2.38
C ALA A 20 -6.85 7.06 -1.85
N LYS A 21 -7.66 8.11 -2.01
CA LYS A 21 -9.08 8.09 -1.68
C LYS A 21 -9.83 7.06 -2.51
N LYS A 22 -9.56 6.99 -3.82
CA LYS A 22 -10.18 6.01 -4.72
C LYS A 22 -9.82 4.57 -4.36
N ALA A 23 -8.59 4.31 -3.89
CA ALA A 23 -8.22 3.01 -3.36
C ALA A 23 -8.99 2.70 -2.07
N ALA A 24 -9.04 3.64 -1.12
CA ALA A 24 -9.77 3.48 0.13
C ALA A 24 -11.28 3.21 -0.08
N ASP A 25 -11.92 3.93 -1.01
CA ASP A 25 -13.33 3.74 -1.38
C ASP A 25 -13.59 2.32 -1.96
N LYS A 26 -12.59 1.69 -2.59
CA LYS A 26 -12.67 0.29 -3.04
C LYS A 26 -12.42 -0.70 -1.92
N PHE A 27 -11.70 -0.31 -0.88
CA PHE A 27 -11.32 -1.18 0.23
C PHE A 27 -12.33 -1.19 1.36
N VAL A 28 -13.12 -0.12 1.50
CA VAL A 28 -14.15 0.02 2.53
C VAL A 28 -15.51 0.16 1.86
N VAL A 29 -16.24 -0.96 1.79
CA VAL A 29 -17.55 -1.01 1.14
C VAL A 29 -18.64 -0.74 2.16
N LYS A 30 -19.55 0.20 1.86
CA LYS A 30 -20.74 0.46 2.68
C LYS A 30 -21.94 -0.30 2.14
N ARG A 31 -22.76 -0.84 3.04
CA ARG A 31 -24.08 -1.40 2.76
C ARG A 31 -25.11 -0.27 2.61
N PRO A 32 -26.31 -0.52 2.03
CA PRO A 32 -27.36 0.49 1.90
C PRO A 32 -27.78 1.17 3.22
N ASN A 33 -27.59 0.48 4.35
CA ASN A 33 -27.88 1.01 5.69
C ASN A 33 -26.73 1.85 6.29
N GLY A 34 -25.70 2.20 5.49
CA GLY A 34 -24.56 3.01 5.92
C GLY A 34 -23.49 2.27 6.75
N ARG A 35 -23.72 1.00 7.12
CA ARG A 35 -22.72 0.20 7.85
C ARG A 35 -21.66 -0.35 6.90
N THR A 36 -20.43 -0.52 7.40
CA THR A 36 -19.35 -1.18 6.65
C THR A 36 -19.69 -2.66 6.42
N ASP A 37 -19.46 -3.16 5.21
CA ASP A 37 -19.57 -4.57 4.90
C ASP A 37 -18.28 -5.30 5.28
N GLU A 38 -18.25 -5.92 6.45
CA GLU A 38 -17.06 -6.58 7.01
C GLU A 38 -16.50 -7.71 6.11
N TYR A 39 -17.32 -8.35 5.28
CA TYR A 39 -16.87 -9.42 4.39
C TYR A 39 -16.22 -8.90 3.11
N ARG A 40 -16.58 -7.68 2.71
CA ARG A 40 -16.09 -7.03 1.48
C ARG A 40 -15.09 -5.92 1.74
N SER A 41 -14.90 -5.56 3.01
CA SER A 41 -14.03 -4.46 3.41
C SER A 41 -12.77 -5.00 4.07
N ILE A 42 -11.66 -4.27 3.91
CA ILE A 42 -10.48 -4.50 4.73
C ILE A 42 -10.68 -3.88 6.12
N LYS A 43 -10.19 -4.59 7.15
CA LYS A 43 -10.10 -4.03 8.50
C LYS A 43 -8.86 -3.13 8.64
N ASN A 44 -8.97 -2.05 9.39
CA ASN A 44 -7.91 -1.11 9.76
C ASN A 44 -6.69 -1.84 10.32
N SER A 45 -6.90 -2.84 11.19
CA SER A 45 -5.84 -3.68 11.75
C SER A 45 -5.07 -4.47 10.69
N GLN A 46 -5.76 -5.01 9.68
CA GLN A 46 -5.14 -5.77 8.58
C GLN A 46 -4.38 -4.83 7.64
N LEU A 47 -4.97 -3.69 7.30
CA LEU A 47 -4.34 -2.66 6.48
C LEU A 47 -3.04 -2.16 7.14
N ARG A 48 -3.12 -1.82 8.43
CA ARG A 48 -1.97 -1.38 9.25
C ARG A 48 -0.89 -2.45 9.34
N ARG A 49 -1.27 -3.73 9.47
CA ARG A 49 -0.30 -4.83 9.50
C ARG A 49 0.53 -4.87 8.22
N PHE A 50 -0.10 -4.82 7.04
CA PHE A 50 0.62 -4.78 5.77
C PHE A 50 1.49 -3.52 5.65
N PHE A 51 0.96 -2.35 5.99
CA PHE A 51 1.73 -1.11 5.96
C PHE A 51 2.98 -1.17 6.86
N ASN A 52 2.84 -1.70 8.08
CA ASN A 52 3.94 -1.86 9.02
C ASN A 52 5.03 -2.81 8.51
N GLU A 53 4.68 -3.84 7.74
CA GLU A 53 5.69 -4.70 7.10
C GLU A 53 6.56 -3.89 6.13
N PHE A 54 5.96 -3.04 5.29
CA PHE A 54 6.73 -2.18 4.39
C PHE A 54 7.53 -1.10 5.15
N LYS A 55 6.99 -0.53 6.23
CA LYS A 55 7.78 0.36 7.11
C LYS A 55 8.96 -0.37 7.76
N GLY A 56 8.82 -1.67 8.06
CA GLY A 56 9.94 -2.50 8.51
C GLY A 56 11.03 -2.63 7.44
N LEU A 57 10.64 -2.82 6.17
CA LEU A 57 11.56 -2.84 5.04
C LEU A 57 12.23 -1.48 4.81
N GLU A 58 11.52 -0.37 5.01
CA GLU A 58 12.08 0.98 4.95
C GLU A 58 13.15 1.19 6.03
N ARG A 59 12.89 0.76 7.27
CA ARG A 59 13.89 0.82 8.35
C ARG A 59 15.12 0.00 8.02
N ARG A 60 14.94 -1.21 7.46
CA ARG A 60 16.06 -2.04 7.00
C ARG A 60 16.85 -1.37 5.89
N LEU A 61 16.17 -0.74 4.93
CA LEU A 61 16.79 0.03 3.85
C LEU A 61 17.67 1.15 4.41
N ALA A 62 17.17 1.90 5.40
CA ALA A 62 17.89 3.01 6.02
C ALA A 62 19.13 2.58 6.84
N GLN A 63 19.21 1.30 7.23
CA GLN A 63 20.33 0.74 8.00
C GLN A 63 21.41 0.11 7.11
N GLN A 64 21.16 -0.07 5.81
CA GLN A 64 22.16 -0.64 4.91
C GLN A 64 23.25 0.40 4.59
N PRO A 65 24.53 -0.02 4.55
CA PRO A 65 25.60 0.83 4.06
C PRO A 65 25.46 1.04 2.54
N GLY A 66 26.02 2.13 2.03
CA GLY A 66 26.05 2.44 0.59
C GLY A 66 24.93 3.38 0.12
N GLY A 67 24.78 3.48 -1.20
CA GLY A 67 23.78 4.34 -1.82
C GLY A 67 22.35 3.76 -1.71
N PRO A 68 21.29 4.59 -1.75
CA PRO A 68 19.91 4.12 -1.60
C PRO A 68 19.51 2.99 -2.57
N GLU A 69 19.98 3.05 -3.82
CA GLU A 69 19.64 2.03 -4.84
C GLU A 69 20.37 0.71 -4.62
N GLU A 70 21.62 0.76 -4.16
CA GLU A 70 22.38 -0.44 -3.81
C GLU A 70 21.75 -1.14 -2.61
N ALA A 71 21.45 -0.37 -1.56
CA ALA A 71 20.71 -0.83 -0.39
C ALA A 71 19.36 -1.44 -0.79
N PHE A 72 18.66 -0.83 -1.74
CA PHE A 72 17.34 -1.30 -2.20
C PHE A 72 17.39 -2.65 -2.91
N ARG A 73 18.48 -3.00 -3.59
CA ARG A 73 18.63 -4.34 -4.19
C ARG A 73 18.47 -5.46 -3.17
N SER A 74 18.89 -5.24 -1.92
CA SER A 74 18.73 -6.22 -0.82
C SER A 74 17.29 -6.32 -0.30
N VAL A 75 16.51 -5.24 -0.43
CA VAL A 75 15.13 -5.13 0.09
C VAL A 75 14.09 -5.49 -0.98
N LYS A 76 14.39 -5.26 -2.26
CA LYS A 76 13.50 -5.49 -3.41
C LYS A 76 12.88 -6.90 -3.43
N PRO A 77 13.61 -8.01 -3.18
CA PRO A 77 12.99 -9.34 -3.11
C PRO A 77 11.91 -9.44 -2.03
N MET A 78 12.11 -8.77 -0.89
CA MET A 78 11.12 -8.75 0.20
C MET A 78 9.90 -7.88 -0.13
N VAL A 79 10.08 -6.82 -0.91
CA VAL A 79 8.96 -6.06 -1.49
C VAL A 79 8.14 -6.96 -2.41
N LYS A 80 8.80 -7.71 -3.31
CA LYS A 80 8.10 -8.65 -4.23
C LYS A 80 7.43 -9.81 -3.48
N MET A 81 7.98 -10.25 -2.34
CA MET A 81 7.36 -11.26 -1.46
C MET A 81 5.97 -10.85 -0.95
N ALA A 82 5.66 -9.55 -0.90
CA ALA A 82 4.33 -9.08 -0.52
C ALA A 82 3.22 -9.65 -1.41
N ASN A 83 3.50 -9.96 -2.69
CA ASN A 83 2.55 -10.61 -3.59
C ASN A 83 2.08 -11.97 -3.06
N ALA A 84 3.01 -12.81 -2.62
CA ALA A 84 2.68 -14.12 -2.05
C ALA A 84 1.86 -13.97 -0.76
N LYS A 85 2.25 -13.02 0.10
CA LYS A 85 1.58 -12.77 1.38
C LYS A 85 0.14 -12.28 1.20
N VAL A 86 -0.10 -11.37 0.25
CA VAL A 86 -1.44 -10.80 0.04
C VAL A 86 -2.39 -11.80 -0.61
N VAL A 87 -1.89 -12.65 -1.52
CA VAL A 87 -2.65 -13.79 -2.08
C VAL A 87 -3.02 -14.78 -0.98
N TYR A 88 -2.08 -15.11 -0.09
CA TYR A 88 -2.38 -15.98 1.05
C TYR A 88 -3.43 -15.37 2.00
N ALA A 89 -3.29 -14.09 2.33
CA ALA A 89 -4.26 -13.37 3.17
C ALA A 89 -5.66 -13.36 2.52
N GLN A 90 -5.74 -13.24 1.20
CA GLN A 90 -6.98 -13.33 0.46
C GLN A 90 -7.61 -14.72 0.53
N ALA A 91 -6.83 -15.78 0.33
CA ALA A 91 -7.31 -17.16 0.45
C ALA A 91 -7.88 -17.45 1.86
N ARG A 92 -7.32 -16.79 2.88
CA ARG A 92 -7.81 -16.80 4.26
C ARG A 92 -8.99 -15.85 4.53
N LYS A 93 -9.51 -15.17 3.49
CA LYS A 93 -10.60 -14.19 3.56
C LYS A 93 -10.31 -13.02 4.53
N VAL A 94 -9.05 -12.65 4.68
CA VAL A 94 -8.59 -11.58 5.58
C VAL A 94 -8.60 -10.21 4.90
N VAL A 95 -8.39 -10.19 3.58
CA VAL A 95 -8.35 -8.98 2.76
C VAL A 95 -9.24 -9.13 1.52
N PRO A 96 -9.87 -8.05 1.04
CA PRO A 96 -10.68 -8.10 -0.18
C PRO A 96 -9.80 -8.17 -1.44
N GLN A 97 -10.35 -8.72 -2.53
CA GLN A 97 -9.67 -8.80 -3.83
C GLN A 97 -9.19 -7.42 -4.33
N ALA A 98 -9.93 -6.35 -4.05
CA ALA A 98 -9.53 -5.00 -4.44
C ALA A 98 -8.18 -4.59 -3.83
N PHE A 99 -7.92 -4.96 -2.57
CA PHE A 99 -6.64 -4.69 -1.91
C PHE A 99 -5.51 -5.55 -2.50
N VAL A 100 -5.79 -6.81 -2.84
CA VAL A 100 -4.84 -7.73 -3.48
C VAL A 100 -4.36 -7.15 -4.81
N THR A 101 -5.29 -6.79 -5.70
CA THR A 101 -4.98 -6.23 -7.01
C THR A 101 -4.19 -4.94 -6.88
N TRP A 102 -4.66 -4.01 -6.03
CA TRP A 102 -3.95 -2.75 -5.79
C TRP A 102 -2.52 -3.00 -5.29
N LEU A 103 -2.33 -3.87 -4.31
CA LEU A 103 -0.99 -4.12 -3.77
C LEU A 103 -0.08 -4.77 -4.82
N GLN A 104 -0.59 -5.71 -5.62
CA GLN A 104 0.16 -6.36 -6.69
C GLN A 104 0.60 -5.36 -7.77
N ASP A 105 -0.29 -4.46 -8.18
CA ASP A 105 0.01 -3.43 -9.17
C ASP A 105 1.14 -2.50 -8.69
N HIS A 106 1.08 -2.07 -7.42
CA HIS A 106 2.13 -1.23 -6.83
C HIS A 106 3.44 -1.99 -6.62
N VAL A 107 3.38 -3.23 -6.11
CA VAL A 107 4.57 -4.09 -5.94
C VAL A 107 5.23 -4.33 -7.29
N GLN A 108 4.48 -4.51 -8.37
CA GLN A 108 5.01 -4.62 -9.73
C GLN A 108 5.70 -3.32 -10.16
N ALA A 109 5.07 -2.16 -9.94
CA ALA A 109 5.58 -0.86 -10.34
C ALA A 109 6.82 -0.37 -9.57
N ILE A 110 7.09 -0.90 -8.37
CA ILE A 110 8.28 -0.54 -7.59
C ILE A 110 9.51 -1.21 -8.20
N ASP A 111 10.44 -0.38 -8.71
CA ASP A 111 11.69 -0.86 -9.29
C ASP A 111 12.95 -0.26 -8.66
N SER A 112 12.82 0.93 -8.05
CA SER A 112 13.88 1.69 -7.37
C SER A 112 13.58 2.00 -5.91
N ALA A 113 14.60 2.44 -5.16
CA ALA A 113 14.44 2.92 -3.78
C ALA A 113 13.48 4.12 -3.71
N ARG A 114 13.50 4.95 -4.76
CA ARG A 114 12.65 6.13 -4.89
C ARG A 114 11.17 5.76 -5.09
N ASP A 115 10.88 4.79 -5.96
CA ASP A 115 9.51 4.29 -6.15
C ASP A 115 8.97 3.69 -4.86
N PHE A 116 9.82 2.96 -4.14
CA PHE A 116 9.45 2.36 -2.87
C PHE A 116 9.03 3.41 -1.84
N LYS A 117 9.79 4.51 -1.73
CA LYS A 117 9.42 5.63 -0.85
C LYS A 117 8.13 6.32 -1.28
N ALA A 118 7.93 6.52 -2.59
CA ALA A 118 6.69 7.11 -3.09
C ALA A 118 5.47 6.21 -2.83
N PHE A 119 5.63 4.90 -2.99
CA PHE A 119 4.61 3.92 -2.61
C PHE A 119 4.28 3.97 -1.13
N LEU A 120 5.27 4.11 -0.24
CA LEU A 120 5.02 4.22 1.21
C LEU A 120 4.16 5.44 1.55
N LEU A 121 4.43 6.59 0.93
CA LEU A 121 3.62 7.80 1.12
C LEU A 121 2.18 7.58 0.61
N HIS A 122 2.03 6.96 -0.55
CA HIS A 122 0.72 6.61 -1.09
C HIS A 122 -0.05 5.66 -0.17
N PHE A 123 0.61 4.61 0.31
CA PHE A 123 0.00 3.64 1.22
C PHE A 123 -0.39 4.31 2.55
N GLU A 124 0.43 5.21 3.08
CA GLU A 124 0.08 5.99 4.27
C GLU A 124 -1.17 6.85 4.06
N ALA A 125 -1.29 7.52 2.91
CA ALA A 125 -2.50 8.27 2.57
C ALA A 125 -3.73 7.36 2.47
N VAL A 126 -3.60 6.19 1.83
CA VAL A 126 -4.67 5.18 1.76
C VAL A 126 -5.09 4.72 3.16
N VAL A 127 -4.14 4.49 4.06
CA VAL A 127 -4.43 4.16 5.47
C VAL A 127 -5.26 5.28 6.11
N GLY A 128 -4.84 6.54 5.95
CA GLY A 128 -5.58 7.69 6.48
C GLY A 128 -7.04 7.76 5.99
N PHE A 129 -7.26 7.61 4.68
CA PHE A 129 -8.61 7.61 4.12
C PHE A 129 -9.45 6.41 4.58
N CYS A 130 -8.89 5.20 4.64
CA CYS A 130 -9.58 4.02 5.16
C CYS A 130 -10.04 4.22 6.61
N TYR A 131 -9.19 4.80 7.46
CA TYR A 131 -9.52 5.13 8.85
C TYR A 131 -10.67 6.14 8.93
N GLY A 132 -10.67 7.16 8.06
CA GLY A 132 -11.78 8.12 7.96
C GLY A 132 -13.10 7.48 7.53
N LEU A 133 -13.06 6.51 6.64
CA LEU A 133 -14.25 5.78 6.17
C LEU A 133 -14.76 4.75 7.20
N ASN A 134 -13.88 4.21 8.04
CA ASN A 134 -14.21 3.18 9.02
C ASN A 134 -13.59 3.45 10.41
N PRO A 135 -13.99 4.51 11.12
CA PRO A 135 -13.30 4.96 12.34
C PRO A 135 -13.52 4.08 13.58
N LYS A 136 -14.45 3.11 13.52
CA LYS A 136 -14.86 2.28 14.65
C LYS A 136 -14.32 0.84 14.60
N ASP A 137 -13.43 0.55 13.65
CA ASP A 137 -12.78 -0.75 13.45
C ASP A 137 -11.32 -0.73 13.93
#